data_AF-A0A8C3VUD2-F1
#
_entry.id   AF-A0A8C3VUD2-F1
#
_cell.length_a   1.000
_cell.length_b   1.000
_cell.length_c   1.000
_cell.angle_alpha   90.00
_cell.angle_beta   90.00
_cell.angle_gamma   90.00
#
_symmetry.space_group_name_H-M   'P 1'
#
loop_
_entity.id
_entity.type
_entity.pdbx_description
1 polymer ?
#
loop_
_entity_poly.entity_id
_entity_poly.type
_entity_poly.pdbx_seq_one_letter_code
_entity_poly.pdbx_strand_id
1 'polypeptide(L)'
;MFLLAWTLRLLSLLLVYAGITGSQFAYTAMLLLLSARKLHSLLKAFSYVRRKMKNWFTSETLVVKCLSEDEYREQTGAATMQALEELRQGCRSPNFPSWLAVSRLQVPKKFADFVLGGSHLSPEEITLHEEQYGLEGAFLEEQLFNLRTPDSLPAH
;
A
#
# COMPACT_ATOMS: atom_id res chain seq x y z
N MET A 1 30.42 -13.88 14.40
CA MET A 1 31.43 -14.93 14.16
C MET A 1 31.45 -16.01 15.25
N PHE A 2 31.18 -15.70 16.52
CA PHE A 2 31.17 -16.70 17.60
C PHE A 2 30.14 -17.83 17.42
N LEU A 3 28.90 -17.51 17.02
CA LEU A 3 27.83 -18.51 16.88
C LEU A 3 28.20 -19.67 15.93
N LEU A 4 28.83 -19.38 14.79
CA LEU A 4 29.29 -20.42 13.85
C LEU A 4 30.42 -21.27 14.41
N ALA A 5 31.36 -20.68 15.16
CA ALA A 5 32.44 -21.42 15.80
C ALA A 5 31.91 -22.37 16.89
N TRP A 6 30.92 -21.93 17.66
CA TRP A 6 30.24 -22.75 18.66
C TRP A 6 29.45 -23.90 18.03
N THR A 7 28.74 -23.67 16.92
CA THR A 7 28.02 -24.75 16.23
C THR A 7 28.96 -25.75 15.59
N LEU A 8 30.05 -25.31 14.96
CA LEU A 8 31.10 -26.18 14.41
C LEU A 8 31.76 -27.03 15.51
N ARG A 9 32.02 -26.44 16.68
CA ARG A 9 32.65 -27.13 17.81
C ARG A 9 31.70 -28.13 18.47
N LEU A 10 30.42 -27.77 18.63
CA LEU A 10 29.37 -28.69 19.09
C LEU A 10 29.19 -29.85 18.09
N LEU A 11 29.13 -29.55 16.79
CA LEU A 11 29.01 -30.54 15.73
C LEU A 11 30.20 -31.51 15.75
N SER A 12 31.42 -30.99 15.87
CA SER A 12 32.63 -31.82 16.02
C SER A 12 32.57 -32.71 17.26
N LEU A 13 32.14 -32.18 18.41
CA LEU A 13 31.96 -32.98 19.63
C LEU A 13 30.94 -34.11 19.44
N LEU A 14 29.84 -33.81 18.74
CA LEU A 14 28.75 -34.74 18.46
C LEU A 14 29.19 -35.84 17.49
N LEU A 15 29.98 -35.51 16.46
CA LEU A 15 30.59 -36.49 15.55
C LEU A 15 31.58 -37.41 16.28
N VAL A 16 32.41 -36.87 17.16
CA VAL A 16 33.38 -37.66 17.95
C VAL A 16 32.66 -38.57 18.94
N TYR A 17 31.64 -38.07 19.64
CA TYR A 17 30.80 -38.87 20.54
C TYR A 17 30.08 -40.02 19.80
N ALA A 18 29.55 -39.74 18.60
CA ALA A 18 28.93 -40.75 17.74
C ALA A 18 29.94 -41.79 17.21
N GLY A 19 31.21 -41.42 17.02
CA GLY A 19 32.27 -42.31 16.57
C GLY A 19 32.86 -43.22 17.66
N ILE A 20 32.84 -42.77 18.93
CA ILE A 20 33.36 -43.53 20.08
C ILE A 20 32.46 -44.75 20.42
N THR A 21 31.18 -44.71 20.02
CA THR A 21 30.23 -45.84 20.18
C THR A 21 30.24 -46.72 18.92
N GLY A 22 31.05 -47.79 18.90
CA GLY A 22 31.33 -48.61 17.70
C GLY A 22 30.15 -49.31 16.99
N SER A 23 30.43 -49.81 15.78
CA SER A 23 29.55 -50.52 14.80
C SER A 23 28.35 -49.74 14.24
N GLN A 24 27.64 -48.97 15.06
CA GLN A 24 26.44 -48.22 14.67
C GLN A 24 26.73 -46.95 13.84
N PHE A 25 27.99 -46.50 13.82
CA PHE A 25 28.41 -45.33 13.05
C PHE A 25 28.31 -45.55 11.54
N ALA A 26 28.67 -46.74 11.05
CA ALA A 26 28.55 -47.05 9.63
C ALA A 26 27.09 -47.02 9.16
N TYR A 27 26.16 -47.56 9.98
CA TYR A 27 24.73 -47.56 9.69
C TYR A 27 24.11 -46.17 9.77
N THR A 28 24.45 -45.38 10.79
CA THR A 28 23.97 -43.99 10.90
C THR A 28 24.53 -43.10 9.80
N ALA A 29 25.81 -43.24 9.43
CA ALA A 29 26.41 -42.54 8.29
C ALA A 29 25.77 -42.96 6.95
N MET A 30 25.51 -44.26 6.76
CA MET A 30 24.84 -44.76 5.56
C MET A 30 23.39 -44.28 5.48
N LEU A 31 22.64 -44.31 6.59
CA LEU A 31 21.29 -43.75 6.69
C LEU A 31 21.28 -42.23 6.48
N LEU A 32 22.27 -41.51 7.00
CA LEU A 32 22.41 -40.07 6.84
C LEU A 32 22.74 -39.70 5.39
N LEU A 33 23.60 -40.46 4.71
CA LEU A 33 23.88 -40.28 3.28
C LEU A 33 22.66 -40.59 2.40
N LEU A 34 21.93 -41.66 2.72
CA LEU A 34 20.71 -42.05 2.00
C LEU A 34 19.60 -41.01 2.21
N SER A 35 19.41 -40.56 3.45
CA SER A 35 18.44 -39.53 3.81
C SER A 35 18.86 -38.15 3.32
N ALA A 36 20.14 -37.82 3.24
CA ALA A 36 20.61 -36.56 2.64
C ALA A 36 20.26 -36.48 1.14
N ARG A 37 20.40 -37.58 0.39
CA ARG A 37 19.95 -37.64 -1.02
C ARG A 37 18.44 -37.49 -1.14
N LYS A 38 17.67 -38.19 -0.30
CA LYS A 38 16.21 -38.07 -0.28
C LYS A 38 15.76 -36.67 0.14
N LEU A 39 16.36 -36.11 1.18
CA LEU A 39 16.08 -34.79 1.72
C LEU A 39 16.47 -33.71 0.73
N HIS A 40 17.57 -33.85 -0.01
CA HIS A 40 17.91 -32.92 -1.09
C HIS A 40 16.84 -32.93 -2.19
N SER A 41 16.37 -34.10 -2.62
CA SER A 41 15.28 -34.20 -3.60
C SER A 41 13.96 -33.62 -3.07
N LEU A 42 13.62 -33.89 -1.80
CA LEU A 42 12.44 -33.33 -1.14
C LEU A 42 12.54 -31.81 -0.97
N LEU A 43 13.71 -31.28 -0.57
CA LEU A 43 13.97 -29.84 -0.47
C LEU A 43 13.90 -29.18 -1.85
N LYS A 44 14.39 -29.84 -2.90
CA LYS A 44 14.28 -29.33 -4.27
C LYS A 44 12.82 -29.29 -4.72
N ALA A 45 12.05 -30.35 -4.49
CA ALA A 45 10.62 -30.39 -4.79
C ALA A 45 9.84 -29.34 -3.99
N PHE A 46 10.12 -29.23 -2.69
CA PHE A 46 9.50 -28.25 -1.80
C PHE A 46 9.88 -26.81 -2.18
N SER A 47 11.12 -26.55 -2.55
CA SER A 47 11.55 -25.23 -3.04
C SER A 47 10.89 -24.87 -4.36
N TYR A 48 10.68 -25.85 -5.25
CA TYR A 48 9.96 -25.66 -6.51
C TYR A 48 8.49 -25.35 -6.28
N VAL A 49 7.81 -26.14 -5.44
CA VAL A 49 6.41 -25.91 -5.03
C VAL A 49 6.27 -24.58 -4.32
N ARG A 50 7.16 -24.26 -3.38
CA ARG A 50 7.19 -22.97 -2.67
C ARG A 50 7.37 -21.80 -3.64
N ARG A 51 8.26 -21.92 -4.63
CA ARG A 51 8.47 -20.88 -5.65
C ARG A 51 7.24 -20.71 -6.52
N LYS A 52 6.60 -21.82 -6.92
CA LYS A 52 5.36 -21.79 -7.71
C LYS A 52 4.20 -21.18 -6.91
N MET A 53 4.08 -21.54 -5.64
CA MET A 53 3.04 -21.03 -4.74
C MET A 53 3.27 -19.56 -4.38
N LYS A 54 4.53 -19.13 -4.19
CA LYS A 54 4.87 -17.71 -4.05
C LYS A 54 4.45 -16.94 -5.30
N ASN A 55 4.75 -17.44 -6.50
CA ASN A 55 4.38 -16.79 -7.74
C ASN A 55 2.85 -16.71 -7.92
N TRP A 56 2.13 -17.74 -7.49
CA TRP A 56 0.66 -17.77 -7.51
C TRP A 56 0.08 -16.76 -6.50
N PHE A 57 0.61 -16.73 -5.28
CA PHE A 57 0.26 -15.73 -4.28
C PHE A 57 0.56 -14.31 -4.75
N THR A 58 1.73 -14.05 -5.34
CA THR A 58 2.05 -12.71 -5.86
C THR A 58 1.20 -12.31 -7.06
N SER A 59 0.65 -13.29 -7.79
CA SER A 59 -0.33 -13.02 -8.85
C SER A 59 -1.71 -12.66 -8.28
N GLU A 60 -2.02 -13.11 -7.06
CA GLU A 60 -3.31 -12.91 -6.40
C GLU A 60 -3.29 -11.71 -5.44
N THR A 61 -2.13 -11.38 -4.85
CA THR A 61 -1.98 -10.32 -3.83
C THR A 61 -1.73 -8.91 -4.39
N LEU A 62 -1.73 -8.70 -5.71
CA LEU A 62 -1.46 -7.39 -6.30
C LEU A 62 -2.48 -6.95 -7.37
N VAL A 63 -3.71 -7.43 -7.25
CA VAL A 63 -4.85 -6.58 -7.61
C VAL A 63 -5.40 -6.05 -6.30
N VAL A 64 -4.60 -5.23 -5.61
CA VAL A 64 -5.20 -4.17 -4.79
C VAL A 64 -6.03 -3.41 -5.79
N LYS A 65 -7.34 -3.67 -5.79
CA LYS A 65 -8.32 -2.95 -6.59
C LYS A 65 -8.21 -1.51 -6.09
N CYS A 66 -7.31 -0.74 -6.69
CA CYS A 66 -7.26 0.69 -6.50
C CYS A 66 -8.70 1.14 -6.73
N LEU A 67 -9.27 1.82 -5.72
CA LEU A 67 -10.52 2.52 -5.91
C LEU A 67 -10.42 3.23 -7.25
N SER A 68 -11.40 3.02 -8.14
CA SER A 68 -11.43 3.80 -9.37
C SER A 68 -11.45 5.27 -8.96
N GLU A 69 -10.79 6.11 -9.76
CA GLU A 69 -10.73 7.55 -9.46
C GLU A 69 -12.13 8.10 -9.19
N ASP A 70 -13.13 7.64 -9.93
CA ASP A 70 -14.54 7.99 -9.76
C ASP A 70 -15.08 7.67 -8.35
N GLU A 71 -14.79 6.47 -7.82
CA GLU A 71 -15.26 6.07 -6.49
C GLU A 71 -14.59 6.91 -5.39
N TYR A 72 -13.32 7.28 -5.59
CA TYR A 72 -12.60 8.16 -4.67
C TYR A 72 -13.17 9.59 -4.69
N ARG A 73 -13.52 10.09 -5.88
CA ARG A 73 -14.12 11.43 -6.04
C ARG A 73 -15.48 11.50 -5.37
N GLU A 74 -16.32 10.49 -5.53
CA GLU A 74 -17.63 10.41 -4.86
C GLU A 74 -17.52 10.38 -3.34
N GLN A 75 -16.64 9.52 -2.80
CA GLN A 75 -16.42 9.41 -1.35
C GLN A 75 -15.88 10.70 -0.75
N THR A 76 -14.91 11.33 -1.44
CA THR A 76 -14.32 12.59 -0.99
C THR A 76 -15.35 13.72 -1.01
N GLY A 77 -16.18 13.79 -2.05
CA GLY A 77 -17.26 14.78 -2.14
C GLY A 77 -18.27 14.65 -0.99
N ALA A 78 -18.78 13.44 -0.75
CA ALA A 78 -19.73 13.17 0.32
C ALA A 78 -19.13 13.46 1.72
N ALA A 79 -17.90 13.00 1.99
CA ALA A 79 -17.23 13.24 3.26
C ALA A 79 -16.94 14.74 3.49
N THR A 80 -16.56 15.47 2.45
CA THR A 80 -16.32 16.92 2.53
C THR A 80 -17.60 17.68 2.83
N MET A 81 -18.71 17.34 2.14
CA MET A 81 -20.01 17.94 2.41
C MET A 81 -20.49 17.70 3.84
N GLN A 82 -20.33 16.47 4.34
CA GLN A 82 -20.70 16.13 5.71
C GLN A 82 -19.88 16.95 6.73
N ALA A 83 -18.56 17.00 6.57
CA ALA A 83 -17.69 17.73 7.49
C ALA A 83 -17.99 19.25 7.49
N LEU A 84 -18.32 19.82 6.33
CA LEU A 84 -18.72 21.23 6.23
C LEU A 84 -20.05 21.49 6.96
N GLU A 85 -21.01 20.57 6.87
CA GLU A 85 -22.30 20.72 7.55
C GLU A 85 -22.16 20.59 9.07
N GLU A 86 -21.36 19.63 9.55
CA GLU A 86 -21.01 19.52 10.97
C GLU A 86 -20.33 20.81 11.47
N LEU A 87 -19.45 21.42 10.67
CA LEU A 87 -18.81 22.68 11.01
C LEU A 87 -19.83 23.83 11.10
N ARG A 88 -20.78 23.94 10.16
CA ARG A 88 -21.86 24.93 10.23
C ARG A 88 -22.70 24.77 11.50
N GLN A 89 -23.08 23.54 11.83
CA GLN A 89 -23.86 23.25 13.05
C GLN A 89 -23.07 23.60 14.31
N GLY A 90 -21.77 23.26 14.34
CA GLY A 90 -20.87 23.64 15.43
C GLY A 90 -20.78 25.16 15.62
N CYS A 91 -20.65 25.92 14.52
CA CYS A 91 -20.59 27.38 14.55
C CYS A 91 -21.92 28.06 14.92
N ARG A 92 -23.07 27.40 14.67
CA ARG A 92 -24.40 27.88 15.10
C ARG A 92 -24.70 27.60 16.57
N SER A 93 -23.89 26.77 17.24
CA SER A 93 -24.11 26.44 18.64
C SER A 93 -23.83 27.66 19.55
N PRO A 94 -24.61 27.85 20.63
CA PRO A 94 -24.45 28.98 21.54
C PRO A 94 -23.14 28.93 22.36
N ASN A 95 -22.44 27.78 22.36
CA ASN A 95 -21.18 27.57 23.07
C ASN A 95 -19.95 27.87 22.18
N PHE A 96 -20.14 28.29 20.93
CA PHE A 96 -19.04 28.55 20.00
C PHE A 96 -18.38 29.92 20.25
N PRO A 97 -17.04 29.99 20.39
CA PRO A 97 -16.32 31.25 20.57
C PRO A 97 -16.21 32.02 19.26
N SER A 98 -17.32 32.62 18.82
CA SER A 98 -17.47 33.31 17.53
C SER A 98 -16.45 34.44 17.32
N TRP A 99 -16.19 35.25 18.35
CA TRP A 99 -15.25 36.37 18.26
C TRP A 99 -13.79 35.92 18.10
N LEU A 100 -13.43 34.79 18.71
CA LEU A 100 -12.10 34.21 18.57
C LEU A 100 -11.90 33.68 17.15
N ALA A 101 -12.91 33.01 16.59
CA ALA A 101 -12.87 32.52 15.21
C ALA A 101 -12.73 33.69 14.22
N VAL A 102 -13.55 34.73 14.36
CA VAL A 102 -13.53 35.93 13.51
C VAL A 102 -12.18 36.64 13.56
N SER A 103 -11.52 36.71 14.73
CA SER A 103 -10.21 37.35 14.86
C SER A 103 -9.06 36.64 14.12
N ARG A 104 -9.22 35.34 13.85
CA ARG A 104 -8.19 34.50 13.21
C ARG A 104 -8.38 34.35 11.69
N LEU A 105 -9.55 34.71 11.18
CA LEU A 105 -9.92 34.53 9.78
C LEU A 105 -9.49 35.74 8.95
N GLN A 106 -8.95 35.50 7.76
CA GLN A 106 -8.57 36.58 6.84
C GLN A 106 -9.80 37.29 6.24
N VAL A 107 -10.89 36.54 6.00
CA VAL A 107 -12.13 37.07 5.38
C VAL A 107 -13.35 36.68 6.22
N PRO A 108 -13.62 37.41 7.32
CA PRO A 108 -14.70 37.06 8.25
C PRO A 108 -16.10 37.19 7.65
N LYS A 109 -16.28 38.04 6.61
CA LYS A 109 -17.55 38.19 5.90
C LYS A 109 -17.95 36.91 5.15
N LYS A 110 -17.03 36.34 4.35
CA LYS A 110 -17.23 35.06 3.65
C LYS A 110 -17.57 33.92 4.64
N PHE A 111 -16.93 33.91 5.81
CA PHE A 111 -17.22 32.92 6.85
C PHE A 111 -18.63 33.06 7.43
N ALA A 112 -19.09 34.30 7.71
CA ALA A 112 -20.44 34.53 8.19
C ALA A 112 -21.49 34.06 7.17
N ASP A 113 -21.29 34.39 5.89
CA ASP A 113 -22.18 33.96 4.81
C ASP A 113 -22.20 32.43 4.70
N PHE A 114 -21.05 31.76 4.82
CA PHE A 114 -20.95 30.29 4.84
C PHE A 114 -21.74 29.66 6.01
N VAL A 115 -21.61 30.20 7.23
CA VAL A 115 -22.32 29.69 8.43
C VAL A 115 -23.84 29.89 8.31
N LEU A 116 -24.29 30.95 7.63
CA LEU A 116 -25.70 31.23 7.37
C LEU A 116 -26.30 30.37 6.24
N GLY A 117 -25.47 29.60 5.51
CA GLY A 117 -25.92 28.68 4.46
C GLY A 117 -25.50 29.09 3.05
N GLY A 118 -24.66 30.11 2.91
CA GLY A 118 -24.02 30.46 1.65
C GLY A 118 -23.05 29.39 1.14
N SER A 119 -22.69 29.48 -0.13
CA SER A 119 -21.68 28.61 -0.75
C SER A 119 -20.34 28.78 -0.03
N HIS A 120 -19.65 27.66 0.20
CA HIS A 120 -18.29 27.65 0.76
C HIS A 120 -17.23 28.11 -0.24
N LEU A 121 -17.61 28.18 -1.52
CA LEU A 121 -16.78 28.66 -2.62
C LEU A 121 -17.29 30.02 -3.07
N SER A 122 -16.35 30.92 -3.34
CA SER A 122 -16.67 32.17 -4.04
C SER A 122 -17.08 31.84 -5.48
N PRO A 123 -18.08 32.53 -6.07
CA PRO A 123 -18.40 32.35 -7.49
C PRO A 123 -17.18 32.58 -8.40
N GLU A 124 -16.29 33.50 -8.01
CA GLU A 124 -15.01 33.76 -8.70
C GLU A 124 -14.04 32.56 -8.64
N GLU A 125 -14.03 31.81 -7.54
CA GLU A 125 -13.17 30.63 -7.37
C GLU A 125 -13.69 29.46 -8.21
N ILE A 126 -15.02 29.32 -8.30
CA ILE A 126 -15.66 28.31 -9.16
C ILE A 126 -15.34 28.60 -10.62
N THR A 127 -15.50 29.86 -11.07
CA THR A 127 -15.20 30.24 -12.45
C THR A 127 -13.72 30.07 -12.81
N LEU A 128 -12.80 30.39 -11.89
CA LEU A 128 -11.37 30.20 -12.11
C LEU A 128 -11.02 28.70 -12.19
N HIS A 129 -11.62 27.88 -11.34
CA HIS A 129 -11.43 26.43 -11.39
C HIS A 129 -12.00 25.83 -12.69
N GLU A 130 -13.17 26.29 -13.14
CA GLU A 130 -13.75 25.89 -14.43
C GLU A 130 -12.90 26.35 -15.61
N GLU A 131 -12.30 27.54 -15.57
CA GLU A 131 -11.41 28.01 -16.62
C GLU A 131 -10.11 27.18 -16.67
N GLN A 132 -9.51 26.93 -15.51
CA GLN A 132 -8.22 26.25 -15.39
C GLN A 132 -8.31 24.73 -15.59
N TYR A 133 -9.44 24.11 -15.23
CA TYR A 133 -9.63 22.65 -15.31
C TYR A 133 -10.74 22.19 -16.26
N GLY A 134 -11.54 23.10 -16.83
CA GLY A 134 -12.69 22.74 -17.66
C GLY A 134 -12.30 22.32 -19.09
N LEU A 135 -11.79 23.24 -19.89
CA LEU A 135 -11.49 22.97 -21.31
C LEU A 135 -10.00 22.70 -21.55
N GLU A 136 -9.11 23.48 -20.90
CA GLU A 136 -7.66 23.32 -21.01
C GLU A 136 -7.15 22.11 -20.20
N GLY A 137 -7.74 21.87 -19.02
CA GLY A 137 -7.42 20.71 -18.18
C GLY A 137 -7.74 19.39 -18.88
N ALA A 138 -8.95 19.24 -19.42
CA ALA A 138 -9.36 18.04 -20.15
C ALA A 138 -8.49 17.77 -21.39
N PHE A 139 -8.09 18.82 -22.11
CA PHE A 139 -7.21 18.70 -23.27
C PHE A 139 -5.78 18.27 -22.89
N LEU A 140 -5.21 18.84 -21.83
CA LEU A 140 -3.88 18.45 -21.34
C LEU A 140 -3.86 17.01 -20.81
N GLU A 141 -4.94 16.61 -20.15
CA GLU A 141 -5.13 15.26 -19.65
C GLU A 141 -5.20 14.23 -20.79
N GLU A 142 -6.00 14.51 -21.83
CA GLU A 142 -6.08 13.68 -23.02
C GLU A 142 -4.71 13.55 -23.72
N GLN A 143 -3.95 14.64 -23.85
CA GLN A 143 -2.61 14.58 -24.43
C GLN A 143 -1.63 13.79 -23.56
N LEU A 144 -1.61 13.98 -22.24
CA LEU A 144 -0.71 13.25 -21.34
C LEU A 144 -0.95 11.74 -21.37
N PHE A 145 -2.22 11.32 -21.39
CA PHE A 145 -2.58 9.91 -21.39
C PHE A 145 -2.48 9.27 -22.76
N ASN A 146 -2.83 9.96 -23.85
CA ASN A 146 -2.61 9.46 -25.21
C ASN A 146 -1.11 9.39 -25.56
N LEU A 147 -0.31 10.38 -25.16
CA LEU A 147 1.15 10.40 -25.40
C LEU A 147 1.91 9.33 -24.61
N ARG A 148 1.34 8.82 -23.51
CA ARG A 148 1.87 7.65 -22.78
C ARG A 148 1.58 6.32 -23.47
N THR A 149 0.82 6.34 -24.56
CA THR A 149 0.53 5.17 -25.41
C THR A 149 1.32 5.18 -26.73
N PRO A 150 2.64 5.44 -26.80
CA PRO A 150 3.41 5.03 -27.96
C PRO A 150 3.69 3.53 -27.81
N ASP A 151 3.27 2.74 -28.81
CA ASP A 151 3.69 1.35 -29.09
C ASP A 151 2.54 0.33 -29.14
N SER A 152 1.48 0.66 -29.86
CA SER A 152 0.74 -0.37 -30.62
C SER A 152 0.62 0.05 -32.08
N LEU A 153 1.74 -0.05 -32.79
CA LEU A 153 1.74 -0.10 -34.26
C LEU A 153 0.89 -1.30 -34.72
N PRO A 154 -0.04 -1.13 -35.68
CA PRO A 154 -0.73 -2.26 -36.29
C PRO A 154 0.25 -2.99 -37.21
N ALA A 155 0.47 -4.28 -36.93
CA ALA A 155 1.17 -5.16 -37.86
C ALA A 155 0.26 -5.43 -39.06
N HIS A 156 0.71 -4.98 -40.23
CA HIS A 156 0.29 -5.51 -41.53
C HIS A 156 0.81 -6.94 -41.71
#